data_AF-A0A9P7K2K5-F1
#
_entry.id   AF-A0A9P7K2K5-F1
#
_cell.length_a   1.000
_cell.length_b   1.000
_cell.length_c   1.000
_cell.angle_alpha   90.00
_cell.angle_beta   90.00
_cell.angle_gamma   90.00
#
_symmetry.space_group_name_H-M   'P 1'
#
loop_
_entity.id
_entity.type
_entity.pdbx_description
1 polymer ?
#
loop_
_entity_poly.entity_id
_entity_poly.type
_entity_poly.pdbx_seq_one_letter_code
_entity_poly.pdbx_strand_id
1 'polypeptide(L)'
;MDYQKYAFELLANSDLRGLTFRCETQSTGSCICAYPSSTPETCTVSGADVLAYLDIENISYGKWAAILVSVFILFRVSLYFALKLRSQ
;
A
#
# COMPACT_ATOMS: atom_id res chain seq x y z
N MET A 1 -8.21 -8.21 -9.79
CA MET A 1 -6.72 -8.26 -9.69
C MET A 1 -6.37 -8.15 -8.21
N ASP A 2 -6.57 -9.22 -7.45
CA ASP A 2 -6.54 -9.12 -5.97
C ASP A 2 -5.12 -9.13 -5.40
N TYR A 3 -4.17 -9.79 -6.08
CA TYR A 3 -2.75 -9.76 -5.70
C TYR A 3 -2.20 -8.34 -5.61
N GLN A 4 -2.44 -7.52 -6.64
CA GLN A 4 -1.91 -6.15 -6.71
C GLN A 4 -2.44 -5.29 -5.56
N LYS A 5 -3.72 -5.44 -5.20
CA LYS A 5 -4.33 -4.77 -4.05
C LYS A 5 -3.59 -5.12 -2.76
N TYR A 6 -3.53 -6.40 -2.38
CA TYR A 6 -2.93 -6.80 -1.11
C TYR A 6 -1.43 -6.48 -1.03
N ALA A 7 -0.71 -6.57 -2.15
CA ALA A 7 0.69 -6.18 -2.22
C ALA A 7 0.88 -4.66 -2.06
N PHE A 8 0.08 -3.85 -2.77
CA PHE A 8 0.13 -2.39 -2.66
C PHE A 8 -0.17 -1.92 -1.24
N GLU A 9 -1.23 -2.44 -0.62
CA GLU A 9 -1.64 -2.06 0.73
C GLU A 9 -0.54 -2.38 1.75
N LEU A 10 0.08 -3.56 1.67
CA LEU A 10 1.21 -3.94 2.52
C LEU A 10 2.42 -3.01 2.37
N LEU A 11 2.82 -2.75 1.12
CA LEU A 11 4.00 -1.94 0.80
C LEU A 11 3.79 -0.47 1.16
N ALA A 12 2.67 0.11 0.75
CA ALA A 12 2.35 1.49 1.08
C ALA A 12 2.28 1.69 2.60
N ASN A 13 1.63 0.76 3.32
CA ASN A 13 1.54 0.84 4.78
C ASN A 13 2.90 0.67 5.46
N SER A 14 3.77 -0.23 5.01
CA SER A 14 5.12 -0.36 5.56
C SER A 14 5.99 0.87 5.31
N ASP A 15 5.89 1.43 4.11
CA ASP A 15 6.82 2.46 3.66
C ASP A 15 6.43 3.84 4.19
N LEU A 16 5.14 4.14 4.33
CA LEU A 16 4.66 5.45 4.76
C LEU A 16 4.55 5.58 6.28
N ARG A 17 4.48 4.46 7.03
CA ARG A 17 4.35 4.51 8.49
C ARG A 17 5.53 5.23 9.14
N GLY A 18 5.23 6.24 9.95
CA GLY A 18 6.23 7.02 10.69
C GLY A 18 6.99 8.05 9.85
N LEU A 19 6.70 8.18 8.56
CA LEU A 19 7.26 9.22 7.72
C LEU A 19 6.45 10.52 7.78
N THR A 20 7.11 11.63 7.54
CA THR A 20 6.50 12.95 7.37
C THR A 20 7.06 13.60 6.12
N PHE A 21 6.19 14.12 5.29
CA PHE A 21 6.54 14.78 4.03
C PHE A 21 6.27 16.27 4.13
N ARG A 22 7.15 17.08 3.56
CA ARG A 22 6.97 18.54 3.52
C ARG A 22 6.27 18.93 2.23
N CYS A 23 5.23 19.74 2.35
CA CYS A 23 4.42 20.19 1.23
C CYS A 23 5.00 21.43 0.58
N GLU A 24 4.55 21.74 -0.64
CA GLU A 24 4.94 22.98 -1.31
C GLU A 24 4.18 24.16 -0.70
N THR A 25 4.91 25.25 -0.49
CA THR A 25 4.34 26.54 -0.07
C THR A 25 4.07 27.40 -1.29
N GLN A 26 2.82 27.83 -1.47
CA GLN A 26 2.46 28.77 -2.52
C GLN A 26 2.92 30.19 -2.16
N SER A 27 3.08 31.06 -3.17
CA SER A 27 3.51 32.46 -3.01
C SER A 27 2.58 33.31 -2.13
N THR A 28 1.35 32.84 -1.90
CA THR A 28 0.32 33.42 -1.02
C THR A 28 0.47 33.01 0.45
N GLY A 29 1.45 32.14 0.77
CA GLY A 29 1.69 31.64 2.13
C GLY A 29 0.84 30.41 2.51
N SER A 30 -0.01 29.89 1.62
CA SER A 30 -0.76 28.66 1.84
C SER A 30 0.07 27.41 1.48
N CYS A 31 -0.07 26.33 2.26
CA CYS A 31 0.54 25.04 1.97
C CYS A 31 -0.36 24.23 1.02
N ILE A 32 0.22 23.60 0.00
CA ILE A 32 -0.49 22.69 -0.92
C ILE A 32 0.13 21.31 -0.79
N CYS A 33 -0.63 20.38 -0.20
CA CYS A 33 -0.27 18.97 -0.05
C CYS A 33 -1.09 18.12 -1.03
N ALA A 34 -0.52 17.03 -1.53
CA ALA A 34 -1.23 16.07 -2.39
C ALA A 34 -2.35 15.31 -1.64
N TYR A 35 -2.23 15.20 -0.31
CA TYR A 35 -3.18 14.53 0.56
C TYR A 35 -3.62 15.48 1.69
N PRO A 36 -4.81 15.26 2.28
CA PRO A 36 -5.25 16.00 3.46
C PRO A 36 -4.22 15.86 4.58
N SER A 37 -3.89 16.95 5.26
CA SER A 37 -2.90 16.96 6.33
C SER A 37 -3.56 17.21 7.69
N SER A 38 -3.12 16.49 8.71
CA SER A 38 -3.44 16.78 10.12
C SER A 38 -2.59 17.91 10.72
N THR A 39 -1.51 18.33 10.04
CA THR A 39 -0.57 19.39 10.46
C THR A 39 -0.41 20.50 9.41
N PRO A 40 -1.50 21.20 9.03
CA PRO A 40 -1.45 22.23 8.00
C PRO A 40 -0.58 23.44 8.40
N GLU A 41 -0.46 23.74 9.70
CA GLU A 41 0.33 24.88 10.21
C GLU A 41 1.84 24.75 9.95
N THR A 42 2.35 23.52 9.87
CA THR A 42 3.78 23.24 9.63
C THR A 42 4.08 22.90 8.16
N CYS A 43 3.10 23.05 7.26
CA CYS A 43 3.19 22.62 5.85
C CYS A 43 3.75 21.20 5.69
N THR A 44 3.30 20.28 6.54
CA THR A 44 3.71 18.87 6.50
C THR A 44 2.49 18.00 6.33
N VAL A 45 2.67 16.81 5.75
CA VAL A 45 1.67 15.74 5.73
C VAL A 45 2.32 14.48 6.28
N SER A 46 1.68 13.83 7.24
CA SER A 46 2.21 12.58 7.78
C SER A 46 1.88 11.43 6.84
N GLY A 47 2.73 10.40 6.81
CA GLY A 47 2.39 9.17 6.09
C GLY A 47 1.14 8.49 6.67
N ALA A 48 0.84 8.70 7.96
CA ALA A 48 -0.43 8.26 8.55
C ALA A 48 -1.64 8.94 7.90
N ASP A 49 -1.57 10.24 7.59
CA ASP A 49 -2.64 10.94 6.88
C ASP A 49 -2.86 10.38 5.47
N VAL A 50 -1.78 10.02 4.77
CA VAL A 50 -1.83 9.36 3.46
C VAL A 50 -2.47 7.97 3.57
N LEU A 51 -2.06 7.19 4.57
CA LEU A 51 -2.60 5.85 4.80
C LEU A 51 -4.07 5.86 5.24
N ALA A 52 -4.48 6.87 6.02
CA ALA A 52 -5.86 7.09 6.41
C ALA A 52 -6.72 7.50 5.20
N TYR A 53 -6.20 8.39 4.34
CA TYR A 53 -6.89 8.77 3.09
C TYR A 53 -7.10 7.57 2.16
N LEU A 54 -6.13 6.65 2.11
CA LEU A 54 -6.19 5.43 1.32
C LEU A 54 -6.97 4.28 1.99
N ASP A 55 -7.50 4.49 3.20
CA ASP A 55 -8.22 3.49 4.03
C ASP A 55 -7.40 2.21 4.30
N ILE A 56 -6.08 2.36 4.42
CA ILE A 56 -5.15 1.23 4.60
C ILE A 56 -4.29 1.38 5.84
N GLU A 57 -4.57 2.35 6.72
CA GLU A 57 -3.78 2.60 7.93
C GLU A 57 -3.72 1.37 8.85
N ASN A 58 -4.86 0.71 9.07
CA ASN A 58 -5.04 -0.33 10.08
C ASN A 58 -5.09 -1.76 9.51
N ILE A 59 -4.35 -2.01 8.42
CA ILE A 59 -4.29 -3.35 7.83
C ILE A 59 -3.56 -4.36 8.71
N SER A 60 -3.91 -5.64 8.54
CA SER A 60 -3.24 -6.74 9.22
C SER A 60 -2.17 -7.37 8.33
N TYR A 61 -0.91 -7.09 8.63
CA TYR A 61 0.24 -7.57 7.87
C TYR A 61 0.23 -9.10 7.70
N GLY A 62 -0.06 -9.82 8.79
CA GLY A 62 -0.12 -11.29 8.76
C GLY A 62 -1.21 -11.82 7.84
N LYS A 63 -2.41 -11.23 7.87
CA LYS A 63 -3.52 -11.63 7.00
C LYS A 63 -3.18 -11.38 5.52
N TRP A 64 -2.58 -10.23 5.19
CA TRP A 64 -2.28 -9.86 3.81
C TRP A 64 -1.15 -10.73 3.26
N ALA A 65 -0.11 -10.96 4.06
CA ALA A 65 0.98 -11.86 3.71
C ALA A 65 0.48 -13.29 3.46
N ALA A 66 -0.42 -13.80 4.32
CA ALA A 66 -1.03 -15.12 4.14
C ALA A 66 -1.84 -15.23 2.84
N ILE A 67 -2.59 -14.19 2.47
CA ILE A 67 -3.32 -14.15 1.19
C ILE A 67 -2.34 -14.19 0.01
N LEU A 68 -1.27 -13.39 0.02
CA LEU A 68 -0.27 -13.35 -1.04
C LEU A 68 0.44 -14.71 -1.22
N VAL A 69 0.82 -15.36 -0.11
CA VAL A 69 1.41 -16.71 -0.13
C VAL A 69 0.42 -17.73 -0.68
N SER A 70 -0.87 -17.63 -0.31
CA SER A 70 -1.91 -18.54 -0.81
C SER A 70 -2.06 -18.41 -2.33
N VAL A 71 -2.08 -17.19 -2.87
CA VAL A 71 -2.11 -16.94 -4.32
C VAL A 71 -0.89 -17.54 -5.01
N PHE A 72 0.31 -17.36 -4.44
CA PHE A 72 1.54 -17.95 -4.98
C PHE A 72 1.46 -19.48 -5.06
N ILE A 73 1.03 -20.14 -3.98
CA ILE A 73 0.91 -21.61 -3.92
C ILE A 73 -0.10 -22.09 -4.96
N LEU A 74 -1.28 -21.46 -5.06
CA LEU A 74 -2.31 -21.83 -6.03
C LEU A 74 -1.76 -21.79 -7.45
N PHE A 75 -1.13 -20.68 -7.86
CA PHE A 75 -0.56 -20.58 -9.21
C PHE A 75 0.56 -21.59 -9.47
N ARG A 76 1.41 -21.89 -8.48
CA ARG A 76 2.46 -22.91 -8.61
C ARG A 76 1.88 -24.31 -8.80
N VAL A 77 0.87 -24.66 -8.02
CA VAL A 77 0.19 -25.96 -8.10
C VAL A 77 -0.57 -26.08 -9.42
N SER A 78 -1.35 -25.07 -9.81
CA SER A 78 -2.05 -25.07 -11.10
C SER A 78 -1.09 -25.18 -12.28
N LEU A 79 0.04 -24.47 -12.25
CA LEU A 79 1.06 -24.57 -13.29
C LEU A 79 1.67 -25.98 -13.35
N TYR A 80 1.98 -26.58 -12.21
CA TYR A 80 2.49 -27.96 -12.14
C TYR A 80 1.53 -28.95 -12.81
N PHE A 81 0.24 -28.88 -12.48
CA PHE A 81 -0.77 -29.73 -13.10
C PHE A 81 -0.90 -29.47 -14.59
N ALA A 82 -0.97 -28.20 -15.02
CA ALA A 82 -1.05 -27.85 -16.44
C ALA A 82 0.13 -28.40 -17.26
N LEU A 83 1.36 -28.31 -16.72
CA LEU A 83 2.54 -28.88 -17.35
C LEU A 83 2.51 -30.40 -17.38
N LYS A 84 2.05 -31.05 -16.31
CA LYS A 84 1.90 -32.50 -16.26
C LYS A 84 0.87 -33.03 -17.26
N LEU A 85 -0.26 -32.35 -17.40
CA LEU A 85 -1.30 -32.66 -18.39
C LEU A 85 -0.82 -32.46 -19.83
N ARG A 86 0.02 -31.44 -20.08
CA ARG A 86 0.61 -31.21 -21.41
C ARG A 86 1.73 -32.20 -21.77
N SER A 87 2.46 -32.70 -20.76
CA SER A 87 3.60 -33.59 -20.95
C SER A 87 3.19 -35.07 -21.13
N GLN A 88 1.93 -35.41 -20.88
CA GLN A 88 1.33 -36.69 -21.28
C GLN A 88 0.81 -36.60 -22.71
#